data_AF-A0A2E1KCG4-F1
#
_entry.id   AF-A0A2E1KCG4-F1
#
_cell.length_a   1.000
_cell.length_b   1.000
_cell.length_c   1.000
_cell.angle_alpha   90.00
_cell.angle_beta   90.00
_cell.angle_gamma   90.00
#
_symmetry.space_group_name_H-M   'P 1'
#
loop_
_entity.id
_entity.type
_entity.pdbx_description
1 polymer ?
#
loop_
_entity_poly.entity_id
_entity_poly.type
_entity_poly.pdbx_seq_one_letter_code
_entity_poly.pdbx_strand_id
1 'polypeptide(L)'
;MHQQQVSNYFTITSSILALVLSFGLFTSSQAEENGKVFELRTYTAAPGKLDDLQSRFRDHTTRIFAKHGMKVIAYWTPTDPEKADDTLIYVLEHASQEAANQSWQAFAEDPEWAEVSEASNANGRILAKVVREYMKATDYSPMQ
;
A
#
# COMPACT_ATOMS: atom_id res chain seq x y z
N MET A 1 41.66 -80.07 -2.98
CA MET A 1 41.06 -79.89 -1.65
C MET A 1 40.01 -78.79 -1.75
N HIS A 2 38.79 -79.07 -1.28
CA HIS A 2 37.71 -78.15 -0.88
C HIS A 2 37.11 -77.24 -1.98
N GLN A 3 35.87 -77.48 -2.44
CA GLN A 3 34.59 -77.03 -1.83
C GLN A 3 34.44 -75.49 -1.83
N GLN A 4 33.31 -74.83 -2.16
CA GLN A 4 31.93 -75.24 -2.50
C GLN A 4 31.14 -73.95 -2.91
N GLN A 5 30.30 -74.07 -3.96
CA GLN A 5 28.98 -73.45 -4.23
C GLN A 5 28.72 -71.91 -4.36
N VAL A 6 28.07 -71.47 -5.46
CA VAL A 6 26.63 -71.07 -5.72
C VAL A 6 26.23 -69.71 -5.09
N SER A 7 25.40 -68.80 -5.62
CA SER A 7 24.42 -68.69 -6.72
C SER A 7 24.18 -67.21 -7.07
N ASN A 8 23.85 -66.93 -8.34
CA ASN A 8 22.80 -66.05 -8.92
C ASN A 8 22.45 -64.61 -8.45
N TYR A 9 21.75 -63.93 -9.38
CA TYR A 9 20.93 -62.70 -9.34
C TYR A 9 21.69 -61.42 -9.75
N PHE A 10 21.19 -60.49 -10.57
CA PHE A 10 19.84 -60.17 -11.06
C PHE A 10 19.96 -59.21 -12.27
N THR A 11 19.06 -59.32 -13.25
CA THR A 11 18.95 -58.48 -14.45
C THR A 11 18.37 -57.10 -14.11
N ILE A 12 18.87 -56.01 -14.70
CA ILE A 12 18.16 -54.71 -14.75
C ILE A 12 18.15 -54.22 -16.21
N THR A 13 17.01 -54.40 -16.87
CA THR A 13 16.68 -53.74 -18.14
C THR A 13 16.03 -52.39 -17.84
N SER A 14 16.62 -51.32 -18.39
CA SER A 14 16.02 -49.98 -18.42
C SER A 14 14.87 -49.94 -19.43
N SER A 15 13.70 -49.47 -18.99
CA SER A 15 12.61 -49.01 -19.85
C SER A 15 12.13 -47.66 -19.37
N ILE A 16 12.26 -46.66 -20.23
CA ILE A 16 11.81 -45.28 -20.04
C ILE A 16 10.27 -45.26 -20.18
N LEU A 17 9.57 -44.81 -19.13
CA LEU A 17 8.13 -44.54 -19.15
C LEU A 17 7.91 -43.03 -19.14
N ALA A 18 7.37 -42.51 -20.24
CA ALA A 18 6.96 -41.11 -20.36
C ALA A 18 5.72 -40.85 -19.49
N LEU A 19 5.89 -40.05 -18.42
CA LEU A 19 4.79 -39.56 -17.60
C LEU A 19 4.39 -38.16 -18.11
N VAL A 20 3.23 -38.08 -18.73
CA VAL A 20 2.57 -36.84 -19.14
C VAL A 20 2.29 -36.01 -17.87
N LEU A 21 3.03 -34.91 -17.68
CA LEU A 21 2.72 -33.90 -16.68
C LEU A 21 1.47 -33.15 -17.14
N SER A 22 0.30 -33.64 -16.73
CA SER A 22 -0.92 -32.85 -16.65
C SER A 22 -0.80 -31.88 -15.47
N PHE A 23 0.08 -30.89 -15.58
CA PHE A 23 0.08 -29.73 -14.71
C PHE A 23 -1.12 -28.88 -15.15
N GLY A 24 -2.30 -29.30 -14.71
CA GLY A 24 -3.51 -28.51 -14.83
C GLY A 24 -3.24 -27.18 -14.15
N LEU A 25 -3.01 -26.17 -14.96
CA LEU A 25 -3.10 -24.77 -14.60
C LEU A 25 -4.52 -24.53 -14.11
N PHE A 26 -4.80 -24.87 -12.86
CA PHE A 26 -5.74 -24.09 -12.08
C PHE A 26 -5.03 -22.76 -11.83
N THR A 27 -5.02 -21.91 -12.86
CA THR A 27 -5.01 -20.49 -12.62
C THR A 27 -6.26 -20.24 -11.80
N SER A 28 -6.12 -20.17 -10.48
CA SER A 28 -7.07 -19.41 -9.68
C SER A 28 -7.06 -18.02 -10.29
N SER A 29 -7.98 -17.78 -11.22
CA SER A 29 -8.39 -16.43 -11.53
C SER A 29 -9.11 -15.93 -10.29
N GLN A 30 -8.35 -15.56 -9.27
CA GLN A 30 -8.76 -14.41 -8.50
C GLN A 30 -8.63 -13.27 -9.50
N ALA A 31 -9.68 -13.06 -10.31
CA ALA A 31 -10.01 -11.72 -10.70
C ALA A 31 -10.10 -10.98 -9.37
N GLU A 32 -9.03 -10.27 -9.01
CA GLU A 32 -8.96 -9.56 -7.76
C GLU A 32 -10.19 -8.65 -7.75
N GLU A 33 -11.08 -8.90 -6.80
CA GLU A 33 -11.96 -7.87 -6.29
C GLU A 33 -11.11 -6.90 -5.46
N ASN A 34 -10.05 -6.36 -6.08
CA ASN A 34 -9.30 -5.24 -5.56
C ASN A 34 -10.13 -4.00 -5.89
N GLY A 35 -11.29 -3.96 -5.25
CA GLY A 35 -12.23 -2.87 -5.34
C GLY A 35 -11.56 -1.60 -4.84
N LYS A 36 -11.84 -0.51 -5.53
CA LYS A 36 -11.50 0.85 -5.14
C LYS A 36 -11.70 1.02 -3.63
N VAL A 37 -10.68 1.55 -2.95
CA VAL A 37 -10.75 1.90 -1.53
C VAL A 37 -10.54 3.39 -1.34
N PHE A 38 -11.17 3.92 -0.29
CA PHE A 38 -10.97 5.28 0.16
C PHE A 38 -10.18 5.27 1.46
N GLU A 39 -9.24 6.18 1.60
CA GLU A 39 -8.43 6.33 2.81
C GLU A 39 -8.75 7.67 3.47
N LEU A 40 -9.39 7.63 4.64
CA LEU A 40 -9.56 8.79 5.50
C LEU A 40 -8.30 8.97 6.33
N ARG A 41 -7.75 10.19 6.32
CA ARG A 41 -6.62 10.57 7.17
C ARG A 41 -6.98 11.80 7.99
N THR A 42 -6.77 11.68 9.29
CA THR A 42 -6.92 12.77 10.26
C THR A 42 -5.55 13.07 10.85
N TYR A 43 -5.04 14.26 10.53
CA TYR A 43 -3.75 14.75 10.98
C TYR A 43 -3.97 15.76 12.08
N THR A 44 -3.27 15.57 13.21
CA THR A 44 -3.15 16.58 14.26
C THR A 44 -1.78 17.24 14.11
N ALA A 45 -1.78 18.53 13.86
CA ALA A 45 -0.60 19.38 13.83
C ALA A 45 0.00 19.52 15.23
N ALA A 46 1.29 19.83 15.29
CA ALA A 46 1.89 20.30 16.55
C ALA A 46 1.32 21.68 16.94
N PRO A 47 1.41 22.08 18.22
CA PRO A 47 0.88 23.37 18.67
C PRO A 47 1.37 24.54 17.82
N GLY A 48 0.43 25.31 17.24
CA GLY A 48 0.73 26.46 16.39
C GLY A 48 1.28 26.12 15.00
N LYS A 49 1.18 24.86 14.55
CA LYS A 49 1.76 24.39 13.26
C LYS A 49 0.74 24.05 12.19
N LEU A 50 -0.55 24.35 12.38
CA LEU A 50 -1.57 24.05 11.39
C LEU A 50 -1.31 24.79 10.06
N ASP A 51 -0.93 26.07 10.10
CA ASP A 51 -0.65 26.84 8.88
C ASP A 51 0.55 26.31 8.09
N ASP A 52 1.61 25.87 8.78
CA ASP A 52 2.77 25.21 8.18
C ASP A 52 2.35 23.89 7.50
N LEU A 53 1.49 23.12 8.17
CA LEU A 53 0.93 21.87 7.63
C LEU A 53 0.06 22.13 6.39
N GLN A 54 -0.83 23.11 6.46
CA GLN A 54 -1.71 23.50 5.36
C GLN A 54 -0.90 23.96 4.14
N SER A 55 0.15 24.75 4.35
CA SER A 55 1.03 25.24 3.28
C SER A 55 1.77 24.08 2.60
N ARG A 56 2.33 23.14 3.38
CA ARG A 56 2.95 21.92 2.83
C ARG A 56 1.99 21.17 1.89
N PHE A 57 0.73 21.01 2.30
CA PHE A 57 -0.26 20.31 1.49
C PHE A 57 -0.62 21.07 0.21
N ARG A 58 -0.92 22.37 0.35
CA ARG A 58 -1.33 23.26 -0.74
C ARG A 58 -0.26 23.37 -1.83
N ASP A 59 1.00 23.52 -1.43
CA ASP A 59 2.07 23.90 -2.33
C ASP A 59 2.81 22.68 -2.90
N HIS A 60 2.77 21.54 -2.19
CA HIS A 60 3.58 20.37 -2.50
C HIS A 60 2.79 19.06 -2.47
N THR A 61 2.26 18.67 -1.30
CA THR A 61 1.83 17.28 -1.06
C THR A 61 0.78 16.80 -2.06
N THR A 62 -0.21 17.62 -2.41
CA THR A 62 -1.28 17.23 -3.36
C THR A 62 -0.72 16.83 -4.74
N ARG A 63 0.27 17.55 -5.25
CA ARG A 63 0.91 17.22 -6.55
C ARG A 63 1.76 15.95 -6.44
N ILE A 64 2.49 15.79 -5.34
CA ILE A 64 3.31 14.59 -5.11
C ILE A 64 2.42 13.36 -4.92
N PHE A 65 1.28 13.48 -4.25
CA PHE A 65 0.28 12.41 -4.21
C PHE A 65 -0.18 11.98 -5.61
N ALA A 66 -0.52 12.95 -6.47
CA ALA A 66 -0.91 12.66 -7.84
C ALA A 66 0.20 11.96 -8.64
N LYS A 67 1.46 12.33 -8.44
CA LYS A 67 2.64 11.66 -9.05
C LYS A 67 2.71 10.17 -8.70
N HIS A 68 2.27 9.79 -7.49
CA HIS A 68 2.25 8.40 -7.01
C HIS A 68 0.89 7.72 -7.12
N GLY A 69 -0.02 8.23 -7.96
CA GLY A 69 -1.32 7.59 -8.21
C GLY A 69 -2.33 7.69 -7.05
N MET A 70 -2.04 8.50 -6.02
CA MET A 70 -2.96 8.76 -4.92
C MET A 70 -3.87 9.93 -5.27
N LYS A 71 -5.13 9.65 -5.57
CA LYS A 71 -6.09 10.67 -5.97
C LYS A 71 -6.71 11.33 -4.76
N VAL A 72 -6.56 12.64 -4.63
CA VAL A 72 -7.24 13.41 -3.58
C VAL A 72 -8.72 13.56 -3.91
N ILE A 73 -9.58 13.25 -2.95
CA ILE A 73 -11.01 13.48 -3.03
C ILE A 73 -11.39 14.83 -2.43
N ALA A 74 -10.91 15.12 -1.22
CA ALA A 74 -11.24 16.37 -0.53
C ALA A 74 -10.35 16.59 0.70
N TYR A 75 -10.34 17.84 1.17
CA TYR A 75 -9.68 18.34 2.37
C TYR A 75 -10.66 19.14 3.22
N TRP A 76 -10.51 19.07 4.54
CA TRP A 76 -11.30 19.83 5.50
C TRP A 76 -10.48 20.19 6.75
N THR A 77 -10.86 21.28 7.40
CA THR A 77 -10.59 21.54 8.82
C THR A 77 -11.89 21.37 9.60
N PRO A 78 -11.87 20.79 10.81
CA PRO A 78 -13.07 20.72 11.64
C PRO A 78 -13.62 22.11 11.97
N THR A 79 -14.94 22.22 12.12
CA THR A 79 -15.60 23.43 12.66
C THR A 79 -15.70 23.41 14.19
N ASP A 80 -15.40 22.28 14.82
CA ASP A 80 -15.31 22.13 16.27
C ASP A 80 -14.13 22.97 16.80
N PRO A 81 -14.36 23.99 17.65
CA PRO A 81 -13.31 24.87 18.15
C PRO A 81 -12.18 24.14 18.87
N GLU A 82 -12.43 22.95 19.45
CA GLU A 82 -11.38 22.17 20.12
C GLU A 82 -10.39 21.51 19.16
N LYS A 83 -10.73 21.44 17.86
CA LYS A 83 -9.93 20.76 16.82
C LYS A 83 -9.61 21.66 15.63
N ALA A 84 -10.34 22.77 15.46
CA ALA A 84 -10.24 23.65 14.30
C ALA A 84 -8.82 24.21 14.10
N ASP A 85 -8.08 24.42 15.20
CA ASP A 85 -6.76 25.06 15.20
C ASP A 85 -5.59 24.09 15.02
N ASP A 86 -5.84 22.76 15.01
CA ASP A 86 -4.77 21.77 14.88
C ASP A 86 -5.06 20.61 13.93
N THR A 87 -6.27 20.51 13.37
CA THR A 87 -6.66 19.29 12.64
C THR A 87 -6.85 19.52 11.14
N LEU A 88 -6.23 18.67 10.33
CA LEU A 88 -6.47 18.52 8.89
C LEU A 88 -7.05 17.14 8.61
N ILE A 89 -8.20 17.09 7.92
CA ILE A 89 -8.86 15.84 7.50
C ILE A 89 -8.86 15.78 5.98
N TYR A 90 -8.56 14.62 5.41
CA TYR A 90 -8.63 14.42 3.97
C TYR A 90 -8.91 12.98 3.58
N VAL A 91 -9.39 12.81 2.35
CA VAL A 91 -9.67 11.50 1.77
C VAL A 91 -8.86 11.32 0.50
N LEU A 92 -8.23 10.15 0.38
CA LEU A 92 -7.61 9.66 -0.86
C LEU A 92 -8.45 8.53 -1.45
N GLU A 93 -8.47 8.43 -2.77
CA GLU A 93 -8.96 7.28 -3.52
C GLU A 93 -7.77 6.49 -4.04
N HIS A 94 -7.81 5.17 -3.84
CA HIS A 94 -6.81 4.22 -4.33
C HIS A 94 -7.50 3.11 -5.13
N ALA A 95 -6.79 2.54 -6.11
CA ALA A 95 -7.31 1.43 -6.89
C ALA A 95 -7.61 0.19 -6.04
N SER A 96 -6.77 -0.07 -5.03
CA SER A 96 -6.93 -1.11 -4.01
C SER A 96 -6.10 -0.78 -2.78
N GLN A 97 -6.21 -1.59 -1.72
CA GLN A 97 -5.38 -1.39 -0.53
C GLN A 97 -3.90 -1.74 -0.79
N GLU A 98 -3.63 -2.72 -1.65
CA GLU A 98 -2.29 -3.09 -2.09
C GLU A 98 -1.67 -1.96 -2.91
N ALA A 99 -2.43 -1.37 -3.84
CA ALA A 99 -1.99 -0.21 -4.60
C ALA A 99 -1.73 1.00 -3.70
N ALA A 100 -2.55 1.22 -2.67
CA ALA A 100 -2.32 2.27 -1.67
C ALA A 100 -0.98 2.06 -0.94
N ASN A 101 -0.69 0.83 -0.50
CA ASN A 101 0.57 0.52 0.18
C ASN A 101 1.80 0.78 -0.71
N GLN A 102 1.74 0.37 -1.99
CA GLN A 102 2.81 0.63 -2.96
C GLN A 102 3.00 2.13 -3.21
N SER A 103 1.88 2.86 -3.36
CA SER A 103 1.89 4.31 -3.60
C SER A 103 2.48 5.08 -2.41
N TRP A 104 2.13 4.68 -1.18
CA TRP A 104 2.70 5.28 0.03
C TRP A 104 4.19 4.97 0.20
N GLN A 105 4.63 3.76 -0.17
CA GLN A 105 6.05 3.43 -0.18
C GLN A 105 6.80 4.30 -1.18
N ALA A 106 6.32 4.38 -2.43
CA ALA A 106 6.93 5.20 -3.47
C ALA A 106 6.95 6.69 -3.09
N PHE A 107 5.88 7.18 -2.46
CA PHE A 107 5.81 8.54 -1.91
C PHE A 107 6.87 8.79 -0.84
N ALA A 108 7.07 7.86 0.09
CA ALA A 108 8.06 7.99 1.16
C ALA A 108 9.50 7.97 0.61
N GLU A 109 9.74 7.27 -0.50
CA GLU A 109 11.02 7.17 -1.18
C GLU A 109 11.26 8.30 -2.19
N ASP A 110 10.29 9.20 -2.41
CA ASP A 110 10.41 10.29 -3.37
C ASP A 110 11.42 11.36 -2.88
N PRO A 111 12.48 11.67 -3.65
CA PRO A 111 13.44 12.69 -3.26
C PRO A 111 12.81 14.09 -3.10
N GLU A 112 11.80 14.44 -3.92
CA GLU A 112 11.08 15.72 -3.75
C GLU A 112 10.33 15.74 -2.40
N TRP A 113 9.76 14.60 -1.98
CA TRP A 113 9.10 14.50 -0.68
C TRP A 113 10.10 14.63 0.47
N ALA A 114 11.30 14.04 0.35
CA ALA A 114 12.35 14.17 1.36
C ALA A 114 12.71 15.66 1.57
N GLU A 115 12.98 16.39 0.49
CA GLU A 115 13.29 17.83 0.52
C GLU A 115 12.13 18.66 1.10
N VAL A 116 10.90 18.43 0.62
CA VAL A 116 9.71 19.13 1.11
C VAL A 116 9.51 18.85 2.60
N SER A 117 9.60 17.60 3.03
CA SER A 117 9.40 17.20 4.42
C SER A 117 10.45 17.81 5.34
N GLU A 118 11.72 17.84 4.93
CA GLU A 118 12.79 18.51 5.68
C GLU A 118 12.53 20.02 5.79
N ALA A 119 12.36 20.71 4.65
CA ALA A 119 12.19 22.15 4.60
C ALA A 119 11.00 22.62 5.45
N SER A 120 9.87 21.93 5.33
CA SER A 120 8.67 22.28 6.08
C SER A 120 8.64 21.76 7.53
N ASN A 121 9.67 21.04 7.99
CA ASN A 121 9.92 20.76 9.41
C ASN A 121 11.10 21.57 9.97
N ALA A 122 11.74 22.45 9.19
CA ALA A 122 12.92 23.21 9.62
C ALA A 122 12.66 24.07 10.87
N ASN A 123 11.42 24.56 11.01
CA ASN A 123 10.97 25.34 12.17
C ASN A 123 10.29 24.48 13.24
N GLY A 124 10.71 23.22 13.36
CA GLY A 124 10.16 22.23 14.30
C GLY A 124 9.16 21.27 13.65
N ARG A 125 8.90 20.17 14.37
CA ARG A 125 7.98 19.12 13.93
C ARG A 125 6.58 19.69 13.73
N ILE A 126 6.01 19.53 12.53
CA ILE A 126 4.66 20.04 12.24
C ILE A 126 3.53 19.06 12.54
N LEU A 127 3.81 17.74 12.58
CA LEU A 127 2.80 16.70 12.79
C LEU A 127 2.97 16.05 14.16
N ALA A 128 1.91 16.14 14.97
CA ALA A 128 1.84 15.51 16.28
C ALA A 128 1.33 14.06 16.19
N LYS A 129 0.26 13.84 15.42
CA LYS A 129 -0.44 12.54 15.31
C LYS A 129 -1.05 12.35 13.92
N VAL A 130 -1.13 11.09 13.50
CA VAL A 130 -1.83 10.65 12.29
C VAL A 130 -2.76 9.49 12.64
N VAL A 131 -4.02 9.57 12.23
CA VAL A 131 -4.98 8.47 12.22
C VAL A 131 -5.37 8.18 10.77
N ARG A 132 -5.42 6.90 10.41
CA ARG A 132 -5.79 6.44 9.06
C ARG A 132 -6.86 5.37 9.14
N GLU A 133 -7.79 5.38 8.19
CA GLU A 133 -8.84 4.37 8.05
C GLU A 133 -9.12 4.12 6.57
N TYR A 134 -9.13 2.84 6.17
CA TYR A 134 -9.53 2.44 4.82
C TYR A 134 -11.00 2.03 4.82
N MET A 135 -11.71 2.45 3.79
CA MET A 135 -13.16 2.30 3.66
C MET A 135 -13.50 1.83 2.24
N LYS A 136 -14.58 1.05 2.13
CA LYS A 136 -15.24 0.75 0.85
C LYS A 136 -16.46 1.64 0.71
N ALA A 137 -16.70 2.14 -0.51
CA ALA A 137 -17.95 2.84 -0.80
C ALA A 137 -19.14 1.87 -0.66
N THR A 138 -20.23 2.34 -0.06
CA THR A 138 -21.50 1.60 -0.01
C THR A 138 -22.22 1.66 -1.36
N ASP A 139 -23.20 0.79 -1.55
CA ASP A 139 -24.03 0.69 -2.76
C ASP A 139 -24.91 1.93 -3.03
N TYR A 140 -25.08 2.81 -2.05
CA TYR A 140 -25.75 4.11 -2.17
C TYR A 140 -24.81 5.32 -2.14
N SER A 141 -23.48 5.11 -2.10
CA SER A 141 -22.52 6.20 -2.18
C SER A 141 -22.48 6.78 -3.61
N PRO A 142 -22.56 8.11 -3.80
CA PRO A 142 -22.36 8.73 -5.11
C PRO A 142 -20.96 8.51 -5.70
N MET A 143 -20.00 8.00 -4.91
CA MET A 143 -18.58 7.90 -5.24
C MET A 143 -18.09 6.47 -5.50
N GLN A 144 -18.93 5.59 -6.06
CA GLN A 144 -18.53 4.22 -6.42
C GLN A 144 -17.40 4.16 -7.44
#